data_AF-A0A7J4GTK4-F1
#
_entry.id   AF-A0A7J4GTK4-F1
#
_cell.length_a   1.000
_cell.length_b   1.000
_cell.length_c   1.000
_cell.angle_alpha   90.00
_cell.angle_beta   90.00
_cell.angle_gamma   90.00
#
_symmetry.space_group_name_H-M   'P 1'
#
loop_
_entity.id
_entity.type
_entity.pdbx_description
1 polymer ?
#
loop_
_entity_poly.entity_id
_entity_poly.type
_entity_poly.pdbx_seq_one_letter_code
_entity_poly.pdbx_strand_id
1 'polypeptide(L)'
;MSAGFDFQPLLLVMLAAFIVPIIVSRSKKVAIPIVVGEIIAGMVLGPSGLGWVEIDGEVIRFLRDFGLAYLMFIAGMEIDFNL
;
A
#
# COMPACT_ATOMS: atom_id res chain seq x y z
N MET A 1 10.70 19.46 -21.25
CA MET A 1 10.98 18.48 -20.17
C MET A 1 10.47 19.08 -18.87
N SER A 2 9.18 18.94 -18.58
CA SER A 2 8.59 19.42 -17.33
C SER A 2 8.94 18.42 -16.23
N ALA A 3 10.01 18.71 -15.49
CA ALA A 3 10.36 18.02 -14.25
C ALA A 3 9.36 18.41 -13.14
N GLY A 4 8.11 18.01 -13.31
CA GLY A 4 7.09 18.07 -12.26
C GLY A 4 7.01 16.72 -11.58
N PHE A 5 7.00 16.71 -10.25
CA PHE A 5 6.63 15.52 -9.50
C PHE A 5 5.19 15.15 -9.86
N ASP A 6 4.97 13.94 -10.37
CA ASP A 6 3.64 13.42 -10.61
C ASP A 6 3.09 12.82 -9.31
N PHE A 7 2.15 13.52 -8.70
CA PHE A 7 1.51 13.11 -7.44
C PHE A 7 0.22 12.32 -7.66
N GLN A 8 -0.23 12.13 -8.91
CA GLN A 8 -1.44 11.36 -9.19
C GLN A 8 -1.36 9.91 -8.67
N PRO A 9 -0.24 9.16 -8.84
CA PRO A 9 -0.11 7.83 -8.29
C PRO A 9 -0.20 7.82 -6.75
N LEU A 10 0.42 8.82 -6.11
CA LEU A 10 0.38 8.96 -4.65
C LEU A 10 -1.04 9.22 -4.16
N LEU A 11 -1.79 10.10 -4.81
CA LEU A 11 -3.17 10.38 -4.49
C LEU A 11 -4.05 9.12 -4.58
N LEU A 12 -3.88 8.34 -5.65
CA LEU A 12 -4.63 7.09 -5.84
C LEU A 12 -4.29 6.06 -4.75
N VAL A 13 -3.01 5.89 -4.43
CA VAL A 13 -2.56 4.98 -3.37
C VAL A 13 -3.10 5.41 -2.01
N MET A 14 -3.05 6.71 -1.68
CA MET A 14 -3.61 7.23 -0.43
C MET A 14 -5.12 7.05 -0.33
N LEU A 15 -5.84 7.31 -1.41
CA LEU A 15 -7.29 7.08 -1.46
C LEU A 15 -7.61 5.59 -1.28
N ALA A 16 -6.86 4.70 -1.92
CA ALA A 16 -7.04 3.26 -1.76
C ALA A 16 -6.78 2.81 -0.31
N ALA A 17 -5.67 3.26 0.28
CA ALA A 17 -5.33 2.97 1.69
C ALA A 17 -6.40 3.48 2.67
N PHE A 18 -7.11 4.55 2.33
CA PHE A 18 -8.23 5.05 3.15
C PHE A 18 -9.53 4.28 2.92
N ILE A 19 -9.90 4.04 1.66
CA ILE A 19 -11.20 3.48 1.27
C ILE A 19 -11.27 1.98 1.56
N VAL A 20 -10.19 1.24 1.30
CA VAL A 20 -10.18 -0.22 1.39
C VAL A 20 -10.49 -0.73 2.81
N PRO A 21 -9.86 -0.23 3.88
CA PRO A 21 -10.22 -0.62 5.24
C PRO A 21 -11.69 -0.36 5.58
N ILE A 22 -12.28 0.73 5.07
CA ILE A 22 -13.69 1.07 5.28
C ILE A 22 -14.59 0.04 4.59
N ILE A 23 -14.29 -0.34 3.34
CA ILE A 23 -15.08 -1.33 2.59
C ILE A 23 -14.94 -2.73 3.22
N VAL A 24 -13.71 -3.13 3.56
CA VAL A 24 -13.41 -4.45 4.12
C VAL A 24 -14.02 -4.59 5.52
N SER A 25 -13.87 -3.59 6.39
CA SER A 25 -14.44 -3.63 7.76
C SER A 25 -15.96 -3.65 7.78
N ARG A 26 -16.63 -3.10 6.76
CA ARG A 26 -18.10 -3.14 6.62
C ARG A 26 -18.61 -4.47 6.09
N SER A 27 -17.75 -5.26 5.45
CA SER A 27 -18.10 -6.51 4.79
C SER A 27 -18.18 -7.67 5.80
N LYS A 28 -19.33 -7.84 6.45
CA LYS A 28 -19.56 -8.94 7.42
C LYS A 28 -19.50 -10.36 6.83
N LYS A 29 -19.49 -10.49 5.50
CA LYS A 29 -19.56 -11.79 4.79
C LYS A 29 -18.20 -12.39 4.46
N VAL A 30 -17.12 -11.61 4.52
CA VAL A 30 -15.79 -12.04 4.08
C VAL A 30 -14.78 -11.66 5.17
N ALA A 31 -14.33 -12.65 5.94
CA ALA A 31 -13.31 -12.47 6.98
C ALA A 31 -11.92 -12.50 6.32
N ILE A 32 -11.56 -11.42 5.63
CA ILE A 32 -10.20 -11.21 5.13
C ILE A 32 -9.46 -10.21 6.01
N PRO A 33 -8.15 -10.41 6.28
CA PRO A 33 -7.33 -9.37 6.88
C PRO A 33 -7.36 -8.11 6.02
N ILE A 34 -7.41 -6.94 6.66
CA ILE A 34 -7.47 -5.64 5.97
C ILE A 34 -6.32 -5.49 4.96
N VAL A 35 -5.12 -5.89 5.36
CA VAL A 35 -3.90 -5.84 4.54
C VAL A 35 -4.06 -6.63 3.22
N VAL A 36 -4.79 -7.76 3.23
CA VAL A 36 -5.05 -8.51 2.00
C VAL A 36 -5.90 -7.70 1.03
N GLY A 37 -6.89 -6.97 1.54
CA GLY A 37 -7.68 -6.04 0.75
C GLY A 37 -6.84 -4.93 0.12
N GLU A 38 -5.91 -4.37 0.89
CA GLU A 38 -5.00 -3.31 0.42
C GLU A 38 -4.06 -3.81 -0.68
N ILE A 39 -3.53 -5.03 -0.54
CA ILE A 39 -2.71 -5.69 -1.58
C ILE A 39 -3.54 -5.89 -2.85
N ILE A 40 -4.79 -6.36 -2.73
CA ILE A 40 -5.69 -6.53 -3.89
C ILE A 40 -5.97 -5.19 -4.57
N ALA A 41 -6.27 -4.14 -3.82
CA ALA A 41 -6.48 -2.82 -4.36
C ALA A 41 -5.22 -2.29 -5.09
N GLY A 42 -4.04 -2.51 -4.51
CA GLY A 42 -2.77 -2.20 -5.15
C GLY A 42 -2.55 -2.98 -6.46
N MET A 43 -2.88 -4.27 -6.49
CA MET A 43 -2.81 -5.08 -7.72
C MET A 43 -3.77 -4.57 -8.80
N VAL A 44 -4.98 -4.16 -8.42
CA VAL A 44 -5.99 -3.62 -9.35
C VAL A 44 -5.58 -2.24 -9.87
N LEU A 45 -5.04 -1.35 -9.03
CA LEU A 45 -4.63 -0.01 -9.44
C LEU A 45 -3.29 0.01 -10.18
N GLY A 46 -2.43 -0.96 -9.90
CA GLY A 46 -1.11 -1.11 -10.50
C GLY A 46 -1.12 -1.72 -11.91
N PRO A 47 0.06 -2.02 -12.46
CA PRO A 47 0.23 -2.48 -13.85
C PRO A 47 -0.41 -3.85 -14.13
N SER A 48 -0.61 -4.68 -13.11
CA SER A 48 -1.30 -5.97 -13.25
C SER A 48 -2.81 -5.83 -13.48
N GLY A 49 -3.39 -4.65 -13.22
CA GLY A 49 -4.81 -4.36 -13.36
C GLY A 49 -5.06 -3.22 -14.34
N LEU A 50 -5.40 -2.05 -13.80
CA LEU A 50 -5.80 -0.85 -14.54
C LEU A 50 -4.61 -0.04 -15.06
N GLY A 51 -3.42 -0.22 -14.49
CA GLY A 51 -2.21 0.51 -14.88
C GLY A 51 -2.25 2.01 -14.58
N TRP A 52 -3.09 2.45 -13.62
CA TRP A 52 -3.19 3.88 -13.23
C TRP A 52 -2.07 4.33 -12.30
N VAL A 53 -1.43 3.38 -11.61
CA VAL A 53 -0.31 3.61 -10.71
C VAL A 53 0.93 3.00 -11.34
N GLU A 54 1.83 3.85 -11.81
CA GLU A 54 3.16 3.44 -12.25
C GLU A 54 4.06 3.17 -11.03
N ILE A 55 4.69 2.00 -11.02
CA ILE A 55 5.58 1.56 -9.93
C ILE A 55 6.98 2.17 -10.00
N ASP A 56 7.33 2.80 -11.12
CA ASP A 56 8.65 3.39 -11.37
C ASP A 56 8.73 4.89 -11.01
N GLY A 57 7.67 5.48 -10.46
CA GLY A 57 7.72 6.82 -9.91
C GLY A 57 8.68 6.89 -8.71
N GLU A 58 9.53 7.92 -8.66
CA GLU A 58 10.53 8.10 -7.58
C GLU A 58 9.89 8.06 -6.18
N VAL A 59 8.76 8.75 -6.02
CA VAL A 59 8.02 8.80 -4.74
C VAL A 59 7.44 7.44 -4.36
N ILE A 60 6.83 6.72 -5.30
CA ILE A 60 6.24 5.40 -5.06
C ILE A 60 7.33 4.38 -4.69
N ARG A 61 8.48 4.41 -5.37
CA ARG A 61 9.63 3.56 -5.05
C ARG A 61 10.16 3.84 -3.65
N PHE A 62 10.35 5.11 -3.31
CA PHE A 62 10.77 5.50 -1.96
C PHE A 62 9.78 5.00 -0.90
N LEU A 63 8.48 5.24 -1.06
CA LEU A 63 7.47 4.81 -0.10
C LEU A 63 7.38 3.28 0.03
N ARG A 64 7.55 2.54 -1.07
CA ARG A 64 7.59 1.07 -1.03
C ARG A 64 8.75 0.58 -0.17
N ASP A 65 9.96 1.08 -0.44
CA ASP A 65 11.17 0.62 0.23
C ASP A 65 11.17 1.07 1.70
N PHE A 66 10.77 2.31 1.96
CA PHE A 66 10.59 2.85 3.31
C PHE A 66 9.52 2.08 4.10
N GLY A 67 8.35 1.86 3.51
CA GLY A 67 7.25 1.14 4.15
C GLY A 67 7.64 -0.29 4.50
N LEU A 68 8.31 -1.00 3.58
CA LEU A 68 8.83 -2.34 3.84
C LEU A 68 9.86 -2.33 4.98
N ALA A 69 10.84 -1.41 4.94
CA ALA A 69 11.85 -1.29 5.97
C ALA A 69 11.23 -0.96 7.33
N TYR A 70 10.24 -0.06 7.37
CA TYR A 70 9.52 0.32 8.58
C TYR A 70 8.73 -0.86 9.15
N LEU A 71 7.99 -1.61 8.32
CA LEU A 71 7.26 -2.79 8.78
C LEU A 71 8.19 -3.86 9.34
N MET A 72 9.32 -4.11 8.68
CA MET A 72 10.34 -5.05 9.16
C MET A 72 11.01 -4.57 10.44
N PHE A 73 11.20 -3.26 10.59
CA PHE A 73 11.70 -2.65 11.82
C PHE A 73 10.73 -2.83 12.99
N ILE A 74 9.44 -2.53 12.80
CA ILE A 74 8.40 -2.77 13.81
C ILE A 74 8.34 -4.25 14.19
N ALA A 75 8.32 -5.14 13.21
CA ALA A 75 8.32 -6.59 13.44
C ALA A 75 9.53 -7.02 14.28
N GLY A 76 10.72 -6.46 14.02
CA GLY A 76 11.93 -6.73 14.80
C GLY A 76 11.87 -6.22 16.24
N MET A 77 11.17 -5.09 16.50
CA MET A 77 10.98 -4.58 17.86
C MET A 77 9.98 -5.38 18.69
N GLU A 78 9.08 -6.13 18.04
CA GLU A 78 8.09 -6.98 18.71
C GLU A 78 8.68 -8.34 19.16
N ILE A 79 9.88 -8.70 18.68
CA ILE A 79 10.54 -9.96 19.06
C ILE A 79 11.01 -9.88 20.52
N ASP A 80 10.39 -10.65 21.40
CA ASP A 80 10.88 -10.90 22.75
C ASP A 80 11.91 -12.04 22.73
N PHE A 81 13.11 -11.75 23.21
CA PHE A 81 14.21 -12.72 23.29
C PHE A 81 14.31 -13.38 24.68
N ASN A 82 13.43 -13.03 25.61
CA ASN A 82 13.35 -13.67 26.93
C ASN A 82 12.47 -14.92 26.85
N LEU A 83 13.05 -16.02 26.38
CA LEU A 83 12.49 -17.38 26.50
C LEU A 83 12.78 -17.98 27.89
#